data_AF-A0A099KCI6-F1
#
_entry.id   AF-A0A099KCI6-F1
#
_cell.length_a   1.000
_cell.length_b   1.000
_cell.length_c   1.000
_cell.angle_alpha   90.00
_cell.angle_beta   90.00
_cell.angle_gamma   90.00
#
_symmetry.space_group_name_H-M   'P 1'
#
loop_
_entity.id
_entity.type
_entity.pdbx_description
1 polymer ?
#
loop_
_entity_poly.entity_id
_entity_poly.type
_entity_poly.pdbx_seq_one_letter_code
_entity_poly.pdbx_strand_id
1 'polypeptide(L)'
;MSKVIQVLEAMAQLSNADVAQLIAQADITAEQAEAVINKDVTSLERQLDICPDVYCLLVPAEDDEKEEDDDASDIKSIVNG
;
A
#
# COMPACT_ATOMS: atom_id res chain seq x y z
N MET A 1 -2.09 -0.87 10.28
CA MET A 1 -3.20 0.06 10.01
C MET A 1 -2.63 1.47 10.10
N SER A 2 -2.83 2.33 9.10
CA SER A 2 -2.20 3.66 9.07
C SER A 2 -2.85 4.59 10.12
N LYS A 3 -2.04 5.28 10.92
CA LYS A 3 -2.50 6.20 11.98
C LYS A 3 -3.31 7.37 11.40
N VAL A 4 -2.94 7.85 10.22
CA VAL A 4 -3.68 8.90 9.49
C VAL A 4 -5.10 8.44 9.15
N ILE A 5 -5.26 7.18 8.74
CA ILE A 5 -6.57 6.61 8.41
C ILE A 5 -7.47 6.55 9.66
N GLN A 6 -6.90 6.25 10.84
CA GLN A 6 -7.66 6.24 12.10
C GLN A 6 -8.16 7.64 12.50
N VAL A 7 -7.35 8.69 12.25
CA VAL A 7 -7.77 10.08 12.46
C VAL A 7 -8.92 10.44 11.53
N LEU A 8 -8.79 10.11 10.23
CA LEU A 8 -9.83 10.39 9.24
C LEU A 8 -11.13 9.63 9.52
N GLU A 9 -11.05 8.39 10.00
CA GLU A 9 -12.20 7.60 10.43
C GLU A 9 -12.90 8.25 11.62
N ALA A 10 -12.15 8.64 12.66
CA ALA A 10 -12.70 9.31 13.84
C ALA A 10 -13.36 10.65 13.47
N MET A 11 -12.78 11.40 12.52
CA MET A 11 -13.37 12.63 11.98
C MET A 11 -14.69 12.38 11.25
N ALA A 12 -14.83 11.24 10.55
CA ALA A 12 -16.06 10.88 9.84
C ALA A 12 -17.16 10.36 10.78
N GLN A 13 -16.78 9.66 11.85
CA GLN A 13 -17.71 9.09 12.83
C GLN A 13 -18.24 10.14 13.82
N LEU A 14 -17.45 11.15 14.15
CA LEU A 14 -17.80 12.18 15.13
C LEU A 14 -18.30 13.45 14.42
N SER A 15 -19.59 13.74 14.56
CA SER A 15 -20.24 14.92 13.96
C SER A 15 -19.70 16.28 14.44
N ASN A 16 -18.96 16.32 15.55
CA ASN A 16 -18.21 17.49 16.04
C ASN A 16 -16.83 17.06 16.56
N ALA A 17 -16.09 16.27 15.78
CA ALA A 17 -14.75 15.86 16.15
C ALA A 17 -13.84 17.09 16.36
N ASP A 18 -13.16 17.16 17.51
CA ASP A 18 -12.04 18.07 17.69
C ASP A 18 -10.83 17.54 16.92
N VAL A 19 -10.72 17.98 15.68
CA VAL A 19 -9.67 17.57 14.74
C VAL A 19 -8.27 17.83 15.31
N ALA A 20 -8.08 18.94 16.02
CA ALA A 20 -6.79 19.28 16.61
C ALA A 20 -6.42 18.28 17.72
N GLN A 21 -7.38 17.88 18.55
CA GLN A 21 -7.15 16.89 19.60
C GLN A 21 -6.92 15.48 19.04
N LEU A 22 -7.60 15.12 17.94
CA LEU A 22 -7.39 13.84 17.25
C LEU A 22 -6.01 13.77 16.62
N ILE A 23 -5.57 14.85 15.97
CA ILE A 23 -4.22 14.97 15.41
C ILE A 23 -3.16 14.95 16.51
N ALA A 24 -3.36 15.65 17.63
CA ALA A 24 -2.40 15.68 18.72
C ALA A 24 -2.22 14.32 19.43
N GLN A 25 -3.27 13.50 19.44
CA GLN A 25 -3.21 12.13 19.94
C GLN A 25 -2.64 11.15 18.92
N ALA A 26 -2.70 11.51 17.64
CA ALA A 26 -2.16 10.70 16.57
C ALA A 26 -0.68 11.01 16.37
N ASP A 27 0.14 9.98 16.46
CA ASP A 27 1.57 10.06 16.17
C ASP A 27 1.79 10.04 14.65
N ILE A 28 1.39 11.15 13.99
CA ILE A 28 1.50 11.43 12.55
C ILE A 28 2.46 12.60 12.30
N THR A 29 3.01 12.72 11.09
CA THR A 29 3.98 13.77 10.78
C THR A 29 3.32 15.15 10.73
N ALA A 30 4.10 16.21 10.90
CA ALA A 30 3.61 17.58 10.80
C ALA A 30 3.00 17.89 9.43
N GLU A 31 3.59 17.33 8.36
CA GLU A 31 3.10 17.46 6.98
C GLU A 31 1.74 16.75 6.79
N GLN A 32 1.54 15.60 7.42
CA GLN A 32 0.26 14.88 7.41
C GLN A 32 -0.80 15.65 8.20
N ALA A 33 -0.44 16.19 9.37
CA ALA A 33 -1.32 17.00 10.20
C ALA A 33 -1.79 18.25 9.44
N GLU A 34 -0.86 18.96 8.79
CA GLU A 34 -1.17 20.15 8.00
C GLU A 34 -2.05 19.82 6.80
N ALA A 35 -1.77 18.72 6.09
CA ALA A 35 -2.60 18.25 4.98
C ALA A 35 -4.02 17.88 5.44
N VAL A 36 -4.19 17.25 6.60
CA VAL A 36 -5.52 16.95 7.18
C VAL A 36 -6.28 18.23 7.56
N ILE A 37 -5.61 19.19 8.20
CA ILE A 37 -6.21 20.47 8.61
C ILE A 37 -6.66 21.29 7.39
N ASN A 38 -5.79 21.38 6.38
CA ASN A 38 -6.04 22.15 5.16
C ASN A 38 -6.91 21.41 4.15
N LYS A 39 -7.30 20.15 4.42
CA LYS A 39 -8.02 19.26 3.50
C LYS A 39 -7.30 19.10 2.15
N ASP A 40 -5.97 19.08 2.19
CA ASP A 40 -5.14 18.88 1.02
C ASP A 40 -5.09 17.39 0.66
N VAL A 41 -6.08 16.96 -0.11
CA VAL A 41 -6.24 15.57 -0.55
C VAL A 41 -5.04 15.12 -1.38
N THR A 42 -4.56 15.96 -2.31
CA THR A 42 -3.47 15.59 -3.22
C THR A 42 -2.15 15.36 -2.49
N SER A 43 -1.82 16.22 -1.52
CA SER A 43 -0.63 16.04 -0.70
C SER A 43 -0.75 14.80 0.19
N LEU A 44 -1.92 14.58 0.79
CA LEU A 44 -2.16 13.44 1.67
C LEU A 44 -2.13 12.11 0.91
N GLU A 45 -2.66 12.06 -0.31
CA GLU A 45 -2.57 10.91 -1.21
C GLU A 45 -1.11 10.56 -1.51
N ARG A 46 -0.28 11.52 -1.93
CA ARG A 46 1.14 11.27 -2.21
C ARG A 46 1.92 10.80 -0.99
N GLN A 47 1.56 11.28 0.20
CA GLN A 47 2.20 10.86 1.46
C GLN A 47 1.76 9.46 1.90
N LEU A 48 0.56 9.01 1.50
CA LEU A 48 -0.01 7.69 1.82
C LEU A 48 0.16 6.67 0.69
N ASP A 49 0.59 7.10 -0.50
CA ASP A 49 0.86 6.28 -1.67
C ASP A 49 2.15 5.47 -1.47
N ILE A 50 2.04 4.43 -0.67
CA ILE A 50 3.08 3.44 -0.45
C ILE A 50 2.77 2.30 -1.43
N CYS A 51 3.03 2.51 -2.71
CA CYS A 51 3.03 1.40 -3.67
C CYS A 51 4.31 0.58 -3.43
N PRO A 52 4.25 -0.63 -2.84
CA PRO A 52 5.42 -1.50 -2.83
C PRO A 52 5.75 -1.85 -4.28
N ASP A 53 6.97 -1.57 -4.72
CA ASP A 53 7.46 -2.05 -6.01
C ASP A 53 7.47 -3.58 -6.01
N VAL A 54 6.43 -4.19 -6.60
CA VAL A 54 6.35 -5.64 -6.76
C VAL A 54 7.30 -6.02 -7.90
N TYR A 55 8.50 -6.48 -7.53
CA TYR A 55 9.45 -7.01 -8.50
C TYR A 55 9.08 -8.47 -8.84
N CYS A 56 8.33 -8.65 -9.93
CA CYS A 56 8.11 -9.97 -10.51
C CYS A 56 9.29 -10.31 -11.45
N LEU A 57 10.14 -11.24 -11.02
CA LEU A 57 11.22 -11.78 -11.84
C LEU A 57 10.60 -12.83 -12.79
N LEU A 58 10.38 -12.44 -14.05
CA LEU A 58 9.98 -13.36 -15.11
C LEU A 58 11.25 -14.08 -15.60
N VAL A 59 11.50 -15.28 -15.09
CA VAL A 59 12.55 -16.16 -15.61
C VAL A 59 12.01 -16.82 -16.88
N PRO A 60 12.70 -16.70 -18.04
CA PRO A 60 12.36 -17.45 -19.24
C PRO A 60 12.35 -18.94 -18.90
N ALA A 61 11.35 -19.69 -19.37
CA ALA A 61 11.40 -21.14 -19.27
C ALA A 61 12.63 -21.65 -20.03
N GLU A 62 13.60 -22.22 -19.33
CA GLU A 62 14.66 -23.01 -19.97
C GLU A 62 14.00 -24.26 -20.56
N ASP A 63 14.27 -24.51 -21.84
CA ASP A 63 13.72 -25.65 -22.58
C ASP A 63 14.24 -26.94 -21.92
N ASP A 64 13.32 -27.73 -21.37
CA ASP A 64 13.57 -28.86 -20.47
C ASP A 64 14.15 -30.08 -21.22
N GLU A 65 15.49 -30.17 -21.33
CA GLU A 65 16.19 -31.44 -21.53
C GLU A 65 16.37 -32.14 -20.16
N LYS A 66 15.43 -33.01 -19.79
CA LYS A 66 15.44 -33.88 -18.59
C LYS A 66 16.74 -34.72 -18.47
N GLU A 67 17.32 -35.04 -17.32
CA GLU A 67 17.05 -34.83 -15.88
C GLU A 67 18.39 -35.12 -15.15
N GLU A 68 18.77 -34.32 -14.14
CA GLU A 68 19.35 -34.76 -12.86
C GLU A 68 19.16 -33.64 -11.82
N ASP A 69 18.10 -33.79 -11.01
CA ASP A 69 17.91 -33.35 -9.61
C ASP A 69 18.34 -31.93 -9.16
N ASP A 70 17.39 -30.97 -9.11
CA ASP A 70 17.02 -30.24 -7.87
C ASP A 70 15.80 -29.30 -8.09
N ASP A 71 14.75 -29.46 -7.26
CA ASP A 71 13.64 -28.54 -6.90
C ASP A 71 13.13 -27.45 -7.90
N ALA A 72 12.02 -27.70 -8.61
CA ALA A 72 10.96 -26.70 -8.92
C ALA A 72 9.75 -27.30 -9.68
N SER A 73 8.58 -27.40 -9.03
CA SER A 73 7.36 -27.98 -9.63
C SER A 73 6.52 -26.96 -10.45
N ASP A 74 6.71 -27.03 -11.76
CA ASP A 74 5.76 -26.91 -12.90
C ASP A 74 4.43 -26.12 -12.77
N ILE A 75 4.28 -25.05 -13.58
CA ILE A 75 2.99 -24.50 -14.03
C ILE A 75 2.99 -24.36 -15.57
N LYS A 76 2.10 -25.11 -16.23
CA LYS A 76 1.97 -25.22 -17.68
C LYS A 76 0.77 -24.41 -18.19
N SER A 77 0.97 -23.44 -19.09
CA SER A 77 -0.12 -22.71 -19.76
C SER A 77 -0.24 -23.15 -21.23
N ILE A 78 -1.47 -23.44 -21.66
CA ILE A 78 -1.84 -23.81 -23.04
C ILE A 78 -2.55 -22.60 -23.65
N VAL A 79 -2.06 -22.09 -24.78
CA VAL A 79 -2.80 -21.15 -25.65
C VAL A 79 -2.98 -21.78 -27.02
N ASN A 80 -4.23 -22.02 -27.40
CA ASN A 80 -4.63 -22.36 -28.77
C ASN A 80 -4.77 -21.07 -29.58
N GLY A 81 -4.06 -20.99 -30.71
CA GLY A 81 -4.29 -20.04 -31.80
C GLY A 81 -5.04 -20.68 -32.95
#